data_AF-A0A959FV71-F1
#
_entry.id   AF-A0A959FV71-F1
#
_cell.length_a   1.000
_cell.length_b   1.000
_cell.length_c   1.000
_cell.angle_alpha   90.00
_cell.angle_beta   90.00
_cell.angle_gamma   90.00
#
_symmetry.space_group_name_H-M   'P 1'
#
loop_
_entity.id
_entity.type
_entity.pdbx_description
1 polymer ?
#
loop_
_entity_poly.entity_id
_entity_poly.type
_entity_poly.pdbx_seq_one_letter_code
_entity_poly.pdbx_strand_id
1 'polypeptide(L)'
;MRYFIGKHIWLLFGVVGVTLLFSCSPDERDPGVVVDVPLTFELDLFEQLDTLQNKLQLLAHTVEIQEDCINNTIDYTLDRREGKISISLNDIKAAEDCIEGQGPASATVNIGYLIPGQYDIEINLRNTVVNTGVLVVDHAFFYLSMHSIDGITLLNEQLYRIPGNTIWGYVSYDDHGLVDAANAFLSELTAMTYPFDYPEGYYGHFKLGSNASIDLLQPSTDAYSTSMVRLLTGERQDLENLIETYQNEHTGLQIRLWDGQGVLL
;
A
#
# COMPACT_ATOMS: atom_id res chain seq x y z
N MET A 1 -21.12 -15.34 -96.57
CA MET A 1 -19.96 -16.05 -97.15
C MET A 1 -19.88 -17.39 -96.44
N ARG A 2 -19.89 -18.49 -97.20
CA ARG A 2 -20.00 -19.89 -96.75
C ARG A 2 -18.76 -20.34 -95.95
N TYR A 3 -18.90 -21.52 -95.31
CA TYR A 3 -17.92 -22.53 -94.83
C TYR A 3 -18.23 -22.91 -93.36
N PHE A 4 -18.27 -24.16 -92.90
CA PHE A 4 -18.27 -25.50 -93.51
C PHE A 4 -18.56 -26.49 -92.37
N ILE A 5 -19.09 -27.67 -92.71
CA ILE A 5 -19.42 -28.79 -91.84
C ILE A 5 -18.15 -29.54 -91.41
N GLY A 6 -18.13 -30.12 -90.20
CA GLY A 6 -17.14 -31.11 -89.80
C GLY A 6 -17.45 -31.84 -88.51
N LYS A 7 -18.18 -32.97 -88.61
CA LYS A 7 -18.24 -34.05 -87.60
C LYS A 7 -16.83 -34.58 -87.33
N HIS A 8 -16.50 -34.92 -86.08
CA HIS A 8 -15.89 -36.23 -85.74
C HIS A 8 -16.05 -36.53 -84.24
N ILE A 9 -16.74 -37.64 -83.99
CA ILE A 9 -16.77 -38.48 -82.79
C ILE A 9 -15.36 -39.03 -82.52
N TRP A 10 -14.92 -39.06 -81.26
CA TRP A 10 -14.33 -40.27 -80.64
C TRP A 10 -14.20 -40.11 -79.13
N LEU A 11 -14.64 -41.14 -78.41
CA LEU A 11 -14.52 -41.34 -76.96
C LEU A 11 -13.06 -41.33 -76.52
N LEU A 12 -12.79 -40.87 -75.30
CA LEU A 12 -11.91 -41.60 -74.40
C LEU A 12 -12.16 -41.23 -72.94
N PHE A 13 -12.23 -42.29 -72.14
CA PHE A 13 -12.39 -42.38 -70.70
C PHE A 13 -11.44 -41.47 -69.93
N GLY A 14 -11.97 -40.78 -68.92
CA GLY A 14 -11.20 -40.08 -67.90
C GLY A 14 -12.02 -39.93 -66.64
N VAL A 15 -12.20 -41.03 -65.92
CA VAL A 15 -12.76 -41.05 -64.56
C VAL A 15 -11.76 -40.33 -63.65
N VAL A 16 -11.96 -39.04 -63.44
CA VAL A 16 -11.26 -38.27 -62.41
C VAL A 16 -12.15 -38.29 -61.17
N GLY A 17 -11.81 -39.17 -60.25
CA GLY A 17 -12.36 -39.17 -58.90
C GLY A 17 -11.97 -37.89 -58.18
N VAL A 18 -12.93 -36.99 -58.03
CA VAL A 18 -12.82 -35.84 -57.14
C VAL A 18 -13.10 -36.36 -55.73
N THR A 19 -12.05 -36.81 -55.06
CA THR A 19 -12.06 -37.01 -53.60
C THR A 19 -12.02 -35.64 -52.94
N LEU A 20 -13.18 -35.18 -52.46
CA LEU A 20 -13.31 -34.08 -51.52
C LEU A 20 -12.66 -34.52 -50.19
N LEU A 21 -11.37 -34.26 -50.04
CA LEU A 21 -10.74 -34.20 -48.73
C LEU A 21 -11.17 -32.87 -48.09
N PHE A 22 -12.15 -32.94 -47.20
CA PHE A 22 -12.38 -31.90 -46.20
C PHE A 22 -11.14 -31.83 -45.31
N SER A 23 -10.18 -30.99 -45.69
CA SER A 23 -9.16 -30.49 -44.78
C SER A 23 -9.81 -29.35 -43.99
N CYS A 24 -10.37 -29.70 -42.84
CA CYS A 24 -10.70 -28.72 -41.82
C CYS A 24 -9.36 -28.26 -41.22
N SER A 25 -8.89 -27.08 -41.61
CA SER A 25 -7.85 -26.39 -40.86
C SER A 25 -8.40 -26.13 -39.46
N PRO A 26 -7.71 -26.54 -38.37
CA PRO A 26 -8.07 -26.04 -37.06
C PRO A 26 -7.85 -24.52 -37.11
N ASP A 27 -8.96 -23.79 -37.06
CA ASP A 27 -8.96 -22.35 -36.92
C ASP A 27 -8.12 -22.02 -35.69
N GLU A 28 -7.03 -21.32 -35.92
CA GLU A 28 -6.15 -20.84 -34.86
C GLU A 28 -7.01 -19.97 -33.98
N ARG A 29 -7.29 -20.47 -32.77
CA ARG A 29 -7.87 -19.68 -31.69
C ARG A 29 -7.03 -18.41 -31.61
N ASP A 30 -7.66 -17.29 -31.98
CA ASP A 30 -7.22 -15.93 -31.73
C ASP A 30 -6.49 -15.92 -30.38
N PRO A 31 -5.16 -15.67 -30.34
CA PRO A 31 -4.45 -15.59 -29.08
C PRO A 31 -5.09 -14.41 -28.38
N GLY A 32 -5.94 -14.72 -27.39
CA GLY A 32 -6.83 -13.77 -26.77
C GLY A 32 -6.10 -12.46 -26.56
N VAL A 33 -6.65 -11.39 -27.13
CA VAL A 33 -6.12 -10.03 -26.97
C VAL A 33 -5.85 -9.87 -25.48
N VAL A 34 -4.57 -9.94 -25.10
CA VAL A 34 -4.14 -9.57 -23.76
C VAL A 34 -4.32 -8.07 -23.77
N VAL A 35 -5.49 -7.62 -23.32
CA VAL A 35 -5.73 -6.22 -23.05
C VAL A 35 -4.78 -5.91 -21.90
N ASP A 36 -3.60 -5.37 -22.24
CA ASP A 36 -2.67 -4.77 -21.30
C ASP A 36 -3.38 -3.54 -20.74
N VAL A 37 -4.23 -3.77 -19.73
CA VAL A 37 -4.88 -2.70 -19.00
C VAL A 37 -3.75 -1.91 -18.33
N PRO A 38 -3.68 -0.59 -18.54
CA PRO A 38 -2.68 0.24 -17.87
C PRO A 38 -2.79 0.04 -16.36
N LEU A 39 -1.71 -0.38 -15.72
CA LEU A 39 -1.70 -0.53 -14.26
C LEU A 39 -1.82 0.84 -13.60
N THR A 40 -2.68 0.89 -12.59
CA THR A 40 -2.86 2.07 -11.76
C THR A 40 -2.38 1.79 -10.34
N PHE A 41 -1.73 2.79 -9.73
CA PHE A 41 -1.11 2.66 -8.42
C PHE A 41 -1.68 3.65 -7.41
N GLU A 42 -1.93 3.20 -6.19
CA GLU A 42 -2.14 4.05 -5.03
C GLU A 42 -0.82 4.23 -4.30
N LEU A 43 -0.51 5.48 -3.96
CA LEU A 43 0.73 5.86 -3.30
C LEU A 43 0.43 6.55 -1.98
N ASP A 44 1.21 6.22 -0.95
CA ASP A 44 1.12 6.87 0.35
C ASP A 44 2.50 7.21 0.90
N LEU A 45 2.60 8.33 1.60
CA LEU A 45 3.81 8.69 2.34
C LEU A 45 3.76 8.01 3.70
N PHE A 46 4.85 7.36 4.10
CA PHE A 46 4.93 6.70 5.40
C PHE A 46 6.24 7.01 6.12
N GLU A 47 6.18 7.17 7.43
CA GLU A 47 7.37 7.38 8.26
C GLU A 47 7.78 6.05 8.91
N GLN A 48 8.95 5.54 8.50
CA GLN A 48 9.61 4.48 9.24
C GLN A 48 10.31 5.10 10.45
N LEU A 49 9.76 4.83 11.63
CA LEU A 49 10.29 5.29 12.91
C LEU A 49 11.56 4.51 13.26
N ASP A 50 12.56 5.20 13.79
CA ASP A 50 13.87 4.63 14.14
C ASP A 50 14.46 5.38 15.35
N THR A 51 15.20 4.68 16.18
CA THR A 51 15.89 5.24 17.37
C THR A 51 16.84 6.40 17.07
N LEU A 52 17.42 6.44 15.87
CA LEU A 52 18.38 7.48 15.47
C LEU A 52 17.73 8.56 14.63
N GLN A 53 17.14 8.17 13.50
CA GLN A 53 16.53 9.08 12.54
C GLN A 53 15.43 8.39 11.75
N ASN A 54 14.23 8.95 11.84
CA ASN A 54 13.10 8.52 11.03
C ASN A 54 13.40 8.67 9.54
N LYS A 55 12.90 7.72 8.75
CA LYS A 55 13.12 7.63 7.30
C LYS A 55 11.79 7.74 6.58
N LEU A 56 11.77 8.50 5.49
CA LEU A 56 10.62 8.56 4.61
C LEU A 56 10.54 7.30 3.74
N GLN A 57 9.35 6.75 3.63
CA GLN A 57 9.01 5.69 2.70
C GLN A 57 7.85 6.16 1.80
N LEU A 58 7.81 5.61 0.58
CA LEU A 58 6.64 5.65 -0.28
C LEU A 58 6.06 4.24 -0.33
N LEU A 59 4.84 4.07 0.18
CA LEU A 59 4.08 2.85 0.03
C LEU A 59 3.37 2.89 -1.31
N ALA A 60 3.50 1.83 -2.09
CA ALA A 60 2.84 1.70 -3.39
C ALA A 60 2.01 0.42 -3.42
N HIS A 61 0.78 0.53 -3.89
CA HIS A 61 -0.16 -0.56 -4.07
C HIS A 61 -0.77 -0.51 -5.46
N THR A 62 -1.04 -1.65 -6.07
CA THR A 62 -1.88 -1.67 -7.28
C THR A 62 -3.33 -1.45 -6.90
N VAL A 63 -4.07 -0.70 -7.72
CA VAL A 63 -5.54 -0.60 -7.57
C VAL A 63 -6.17 -1.94 -7.94
N GLU A 64 -5.64 -2.61 -8.98
CA GLU A 64 -6.11 -3.92 -9.39
C GLU A 64 -5.65 -5.01 -8.41
N ILE A 65 -6.62 -5.79 -7.92
CA ILE A 65 -6.38 -6.94 -7.05
C ILE A 65 -5.84 -8.11 -7.87
N GLN A 66 -4.76 -8.73 -7.40
CA GLN A 66 -4.20 -9.93 -7.97
C GLN A 66 -4.98 -11.14 -7.46
N GLU A 67 -5.36 -12.05 -8.36
CA GLU A 67 -6.30 -13.13 -8.05
C GLU A 67 -5.64 -14.34 -7.35
N ASP A 68 -4.36 -14.56 -7.62
CA ASP A 68 -3.69 -15.82 -7.29
C ASP A 68 -2.78 -15.74 -6.05
N CYS A 69 -2.36 -14.53 -5.66
CA CYS A 69 -1.32 -14.36 -4.65
C CYS A 69 -1.40 -13.04 -3.87
N ILE A 70 -1.52 -13.12 -2.54
CA ILE A 70 -1.65 -11.94 -1.67
C ILE A 70 -0.32 -11.18 -1.52
N ASN A 71 0.82 -11.87 -1.60
CA ASN A 71 2.15 -11.32 -1.35
C ASN A 71 2.94 -10.96 -2.61
N ASN A 72 2.25 -10.74 -3.74
CA ASN A 72 2.88 -10.20 -4.94
C ASN A 72 3.51 -8.81 -4.66
N THR A 73 4.62 -8.53 -5.32
CA THR A 73 5.38 -7.30 -5.10
C THR A 73 5.46 -6.44 -6.35
N ILE A 74 5.71 -5.14 -6.17
CA ILE A 74 6.03 -4.24 -7.28
C ILE A 74 7.55 -4.11 -7.36
N ASP A 75 8.13 -4.45 -8.50
CA ASP A 75 9.53 -4.13 -8.79
C ASP A 75 9.70 -2.61 -8.92
N TYR A 76 10.72 -2.08 -8.24
CA TYR A 76 10.98 -0.66 -8.28
C TYR A 76 12.47 -0.33 -8.32
N THR A 77 12.79 0.86 -8.81
CA THR A 77 14.10 1.48 -8.67
C THR A 77 13.99 2.84 -8.02
N LEU A 78 14.98 3.19 -7.20
CA LEU A 78 15.12 4.51 -6.58
C LEU A 78 16.49 5.08 -6.97
N ASP A 79 16.49 6.22 -7.65
CA ASP A 79 17.67 7.05 -7.87
C ASP A 79 17.53 8.36 -7.10
N ARG A 80 18.49 8.62 -6.21
CA ARG A 80 18.50 9.83 -5.38
C ARG A 80 19.77 10.61 -5.65
N ARG A 81 19.59 11.85 -6.08
CA ARG A 81 20.67 12.82 -6.32
C ARG A 81 20.39 14.08 -5.51
N GLU A 82 21.36 14.98 -5.49
CA GLU A 82 21.18 16.26 -4.81
C GLU A 82 19.96 17.01 -5.37
N GLY A 83 18.97 17.29 -4.52
CA GLY A 83 17.74 17.98 -4.88
C GLY A 83 16.74 17.20 -5.76
N LYS A 84 17.02 15.95 -6.14
CA LYS A 84 16.11 15.13 -6.97
C LYS A 84 15.94 13.70 -6.46
N ILE A 85 14.68 13.24 -6.43
CA ILE A 85 14.28 11.86 -6.12
C ILE A 85 13.55 11.31 -7.35
N SER A 86 14.02 10.21 -7.93
CA SER A 86 13.35 9.52 -9.04
C SER A 86 13.03 8.09 -8.61
N ILE A 87 11.75 7.72 -8.69
CA ILE A 87 11.23 6.42 -8.35
C ILE A 87 10.60 5.85 -9.62
N SER A 88 10.96 4.63 -10.02
CA SER A 88 10.27 3.92 -11.10
C SER A 88 9.59 2.69 -10.56
N LEU A 89 8.29 2.54 -10.81
CA LEU A 89 7.49 1.34 -10.58
C LEU A 89 7.44 0.56 -11.90
N ASN A 90 8.17 -0.55 -11.95
CA ASN A 90 8.53 -1.19 -13.22
C ASN A 90 7.56 -2.29 -13.62
N ASP A 91 7.31 -3.26 -12.74
CA ASP A 91 6.48 -4.43 -13.04
C ASP A 91 5.94 -5.09 -11.77
N ILE A 92 4.92 -5.92 -11.91
CA ILE A 92 4.49 -6.81 -10.83
C ILE A 92 5.36 -8.07 -10.86
N LYS A 93 5.96 -8.41 -9.72
CA LYS A 93 6.68 -9.66 -9.52
C LYS A 93 5.85 -10.61 -8.70
N ALA A 94 5.61 -11.79 -9.27
CA ALA A 94 5.06 -12.92 -8.54
C ALA A 94 5.98 -13.27 -7.38
N ALA A 95 5.39 -13.54 -6.20
CA ALA A 95 6.14 -14.03 -5.06
C ALA A 95 6.72 -15.42 -5.35
N GLU A 96 7.95 -15.70 -4.90
CA GLU A 96 8.55 -17.04 -5.02
C GLU A 96 7.75 -18.06 -4.19
N ASP A 97 7.46 -17.71 -2.94
CA ASP A 97 6.60 -18.48 -2.04
C ASP A 97 5.22 -17.81 -1.96
N CYS A 98 4.36 -18.18 -2.91
CA CYS A 98 3.04 -17.58 -3.01
C CYS A 98 2.13 -17.93 -1.82
N ILE A 99 1.54 -16.91 -1.20
CA ILE A 99 0.44 -17.07 -0.24
C ILE A 99 -0.87 -16.96 -1.01
N GLU A 100 -1.56 -18.11 -1.17
CA GLU A 100 -2.82 -18.19 -1.90
C GLU A 100 -3.84 -17.17 -1.37
N GLY A 101 -4.47 -16.46 -2.31
CA GLY A 101 -5.57 -15.55 -2.06
C GLY A 101 -5.45 -14.27 -2.87
N GLN A 102 -6.43 -13.39 -2.68
CA GLN A 102 -6.57 -12.17 -3.46
C GLN A 102 -6.00 -10.96 -2.70
N GLY A 103 -5.13 -10.20 -3.33
CA GLY A 103 -4.56 -8.98 -2.74
C GLY A 103 -3.88 -8.06 -3.76
N PRO A 104 -3.69 -6.78 -3.44
CA PRO A 104 -2.93 -5.88 -4.32
C PRO A 104 -1.44 -6.27 -4.31
N ALA A 105 -0.75 -6.06 -5.43
CA ALA A 105 0.71 -6.08 -5.41
C ALA A 105 1.21 -4.83 -4.66
N SER A 106 2.29 -4.97 -3.89
CA SER A 106 2.79 -3.89 -3.04
C SER A 106 4.29 -3.68 -3.11
N ALA A 107 4.73 -2.46 -2.82
CA ALA A 107 6.13 -2.14 -2.57
C ALA A 107 6.28 -1.06 -1.51
N THR A 108 7.39 -1.13 -0.77
CA THR A 108 7.81 -0.09 0.17
C THR A 108 9.13 0.49 -0.33
N VAL A 109 9.06 1.65 -0.97
CA VAL A 109 10.24 2.35 -1.48
C VAL A 109 10.87 3.14 -0.34
N ASN A 110 12.04 2.71 0.13
CA ASN A 110 12.77 3.40 1.20
C ASN A 110 13.56 4.59 0.66
N ILE A 111 12.96 5.79 0.70
CA ILE A 111 13.59 7.06 0.28
C ILE A 111 14.70 7.45 1.28
N GLY A 112 14.54 7.06 2.54
CA GLY A 112 15.50 7.25 3.61
C GLY A 112 15.37 8.60 4.32
N TYR A 113 16.43 8.99 5.03
CA TYR A 113 16.49 10.30 5.68
C TYR A 113 16.67 11.41 4.64
N LEU A 114 15.91 12.50 4.83
CA LEU A 114 15.97 13.73 4.04
C LEU A 114 16.12 14.93 4.98
N ILE A 115 17.01 15.84 4.60
CA ILE A 115 17.19 17.13 5.28
C ILE A 115 16.02 18.04 4.88
N PRO A 116 15.51 18.90 5.78
CA PRO A 116 14.51 19.90 5.44
C PRO A 116 14.88 20.72 4.21
N GLY A 117 13.92 20.92 3.32
CA GLY A 117 14.13 21.52 2.00
C GLY A 117 13.08 21.08 0.98
N GLN A 118 13.31 21.43 -0.28
CA GLN A 118 12.47 21.01 -1.40
C GLN A 118 13.27 20.11 -2.33
N TYR A 119 12.61 19.06 -2.82
CA TYR A 119 13.19 18.08 -3.73
C TYR A 119 12.27 17.95 -4.94
N ASP A 120 12.84 18.00 -6.14
CA ASP A 120 12.15 17.58 -7.34
C ASP A 120 11.88 16.08 -7.23
N ILE A 121 10.63 15.66 -7.41
CA ILE A 121 10.27 14.25 -7.38
C ILE A 121 9.69 13.81 -8.72
N GLU A 122 10.11 12.63 -9.14
CA GLU A 122 9.67 11.98 -10.37
C GLU A 122 9.23 10.56 -10.04
N ILE A 123 8.02 10.19 -10.44
CA ILE A 123 7.43 8.86 -10.27
C ILE A 123 7.10 8.31 -11.65
N ASN A 124 7.87 7.34 -12.09
CA ASN A 124 7.78 6.73 -13.40
C ASN A 124 7.01 5.42 -13.34
N LEU A 125 6.11 5.17 -14.28
CA LEU A 125 5.43 3.89 -14.43
C LEU A 125 5.94 3.20 -15.69
N ARG A 126 6.44 1.97 -15.56
CA ARG A 126 6.92 1.13 -16.68
C ARG A 126 7.91 1.83 -17.63
N ASN A 127 8.62 2.86 -17.15
CA ASN A 127 9.50 3.75 -17.93
C ASN A 127 8.80 4.48 -19.11
N THR A 128 7.47 4.58 -19.13
CA THR A 128 6.70 5.19 -20.21
C THR A 128 5.89 6.39 -19.74
N VAL A 129 5.31 6.32 -18.55
CA VAL A 129 4.59 7.43 -17.92
C VAL A 129 5.49 8.08 -16.90
N VAL A 130 5.65 9.40 -16.98
CA VAL A 130 6.52 10.18 -16.11
C VAL A 130 5.65 11.18 -15.35
N ASN A 131 5.51 10.99 -14.04
CA ASN A 131 4.84 11.93 -13.17
C ASN A 131 5.85 12.79 -12.44
N THR A 132 5.69 14.12 -12.49
CA THR A 132 6.63 15.05 -11.85
C THR A 132 5.94 15.85 -10.76
N GLY A 133 6.70 16.28 -9.75
CA GLY A 133 6.19 17.05 -8.63
C GLY A 133 7.30 17.61 -7.75
N VAL A 134 6.90 18.05 -6.57
CA VAL A 134 7.79 18.57 -5.53
C VAL A 134 7.47 17.89 -4.20
N LEU A 135 8.50 17.37 -3.54
CA LEU A 135 8.45 16.93 -2.15
C LEU A 135 9.03 18.03 -1.26
N VAL A 136 8.19 18.58 -0.38
CA VAL A 136 8.59 19.49 0.68
C VAL A 136 8.86 18.68 1.94
N VAL A 137 10.06 18.83 2.48
CA VAL A 137 10.48 18.21 3.75
C VAL A 137 10.59 19.32 4.80
N ASP A 138 9.78 19.22 5.83
CA ASP A 138 9.82 20.09 7.01
C ASP A 138 10.21 19.27 8.26
N HIS A 139 10.48 19.98 9.35
CA HIS A 139 10.69 19.38 10.67
C HIS A 139 9.42 18.77 11.25
N ALA A 140 8.23 19.23 10.84
CA ALA A 140 6.95 18.77 11.34
C ALA A 140 6.18 17.87 10.36
N PHE A 141 6.47 17.92 9.07
CA PHE A 141 5.73 17.15 8.06
C PHE A 141 6.54 16.91 6.78
N PHE A 142 5.99 16.03 5.94
CA PHE A 142 6.30 15.89 4.52
C PHE A 142 5.06 16.28 3.72
N TYR A 143 5.25 16.97 2.59
CA TYR A 143 4.18 17.31 1.67
C TYR A 143 4.60 17.00 0.24
N LEU A 144 3.86 16.12 -0.43
CA LEU A 144 4.05 15.71 -1.81
C LEU A 144 3.00 16.37 -2.69
N SER A 145 3.43 17.24 -3.58
CA SER A 145 2.57 17.87 -4.58
C SER A 145 2.99 17.42 -5.97
N MET A 146 2.07 16.84 -6.74
CA MET A 146 2.34 16.35 -8.09
C MET A 146 1.75 17.30 -9.12
N HIS A 147 2.51 17.61 -10.17
CA HIS A 147 2.04 18.33 -11.35
C HIS A 147 1.23 17.45 -12.29
N SER A 148 1.50 16.14 -12.28
CA SER A 148 0.76 15.13 -13.04
C SER A 148 0.58 13.85 -12.22
N ILE A 149 -0.53 13.17 -12.42
CA ILE A 149 -0.95 11.97 -11.67
C ILE A 149 -1.42 10.85 -12.61
N ASP A 150 -0.84 10.78 -13.81
CA ASP A 150 -1.22 9.79 -14.81
C ASP A 150 -0.88 8.38 -14.30
N GLY A 151 -1.90 7.55 -14.10
CA GLY A 151 -1.76 6.19 -13.58
C GLY A 151 -1.42 6.08 -12.09
N ILE A 152 -1.44 7.18 -11.33
CA ILE A 152 -1.23 7.18 -9.89
C ILE A 152 -2.33 7.94 -9.15
N THR A 153 -2.63 7.51 -7.92
CA THR A 153 -3.47 8.23 -6.96
C THR A 153 -2.67 8.42 -5.68
N LEU A 154 -2.65 9.63 -5.12
CA LEU A 154 -2.07 9.88 -3.81
C LEU A 154 -3.14 9.70 -2.74
N LEU A 155 -2.91 8.80 -1.78
CA LEU A 155 -3.81 8.59 -0.64
C LEU A 155 -3.75 9.75 0.35
N ASN A 156 -2.52 10.17 0.68
CA ASN A 156 -2.26 11.36 1.48
C ASN A 156 -1.13 12.18 0.84
N GLU A 157 -1.42 13.44 0.53
CA GLU A 157 -0.39 14.38 0.07
C GLU A 157 0.51 14.84 1.22
N GLN A 158 -0.01 14.83 2.46
CA GLN A 158 0.71 15.30 3.64
C GLN A 158 0.82 14.22 4.70
N LEU A 159 2.04 14.05 5.22
CA LEU A 159 2.37 13.17 6.33
C LEU A 159 2.98 14.02 7.45
N TYR A 160 2.29 14.14 8.57
CA TYR A 160 2.86 14.72 9.78
C TYR A 160 3.85 13.75 10.42
N ARG A 161 4.92 14.30 11.00
CA ARG A 161 5.92 13.51 11.74
C ARG A 161 5.45 13.22 13.15
N ILE A 162 5.76 12.03 13.64
CA ILE A 162 5.44 11.64 15.01
C ILE A 162 6.53 12.19 15.96
N PRO A 163 6.19 13.00 16.98
CA PRO A 163 7.13 13.42 18.01
C PRO A 163 7.72 12.22 18.78
N GLY A 164 9.00 12.28 19.15
CA GLY A 164 9.71 11.12 19.72
C GLY A 164 9.18 10.61 21.06
N ASN A 165 8.47 11.43 21.84
CA ASN A 165 7.84 11.02 23.11
C ASN A 165 6.34 10.70 22.96
N THR A 166 5.85 10.52 21.73
CA THR A 166 4.47 10.12 21.48
C THR A 166 4.27 8.68 21.88
N ILE A 167 3.12 8.38 22.46
CA ILE A 167 2.59 7.03 22.54
C ILE A 167 1.24 7.01 21.83
N TRP A 168 0.93 5.92 21.14
CA TRP A 168 -0.39 5.70 20.57
C TRP A 168 -0.78 4.24 20.67
N GLY A 169 -2.06 3.96 20.53
CA GLY A 169 -2.58 2.60 20.52
C GLY A 169 -3.93 2.53 21.21
N TYR A 170 -4.21 1.43 21.88
CA TYR A 170 -5.53 1.19 22.45
C TYR A 170 -5.51 0.34 23.72
N VAL A 171 -6.59 0.46 24.49
CA VAL A 171 -7.04 -0.55 25.46
C VAL A 171 -8.33 -1.16 24.94
N SER A 172 -8.43 -2.49 24.95
CA SER A 172 -9.59 -3.21 24.41
C SER A 172 -9.91 -4.48 25.20
N TYR A 173 -11.15 -4.95 25.05
CA TYR A 173 -11.68 -6.11 25.75
C TYR A 173 -13.01 -6.57 25.13
N ASP A 174 -13.33 -7.85 25.26
CA ASP A 174 -14.64 -8.40 24.87
C ASP A 174 -15.65 -8.44 26.04
N ASP A 175 -15.16 -8.66 27.27
CA ASP A 175 -16.01 -8.75 28.46
C ASP A 175 -16.29 -7.36 29.02
N HIS A 176 -17.55 -6.92 28.96
CA HIS A 176 -18.00 -5.65 29.53
C HIS A 176 -17.69 -5.53 31.05
N GLY A 177 -17.48 -6.64 31.77
CA GLY A 177 -17.01 -6.63 33.15
C GLY A 177 -15.65 -5.96 33.37
N LEU A 178 -14.85 -5.77 32.31
CA LEU A 178 -13.53 -5.15 32.35
C LEU A 178 -13.55 -3.62 32.17
N VAL A 179 -14.72 -3.01 31.99
CA VAL A 179 -14.86 -1.57 31.76
C VAL A 179 -14.22 -0.72 32.85
N ASP A 180 -14.37 -1.12 34.12
CA ASP A 180 -13.80 -0.38 35.25
C ASP A 180 -12.27 -0.50 35.28
N ALA A 181 -11.72 -1.67 34.94
CA ALA A 181 -10.28 -1.89 34.84
C ALA A 181 -9.68 -1.07 33.69
N ALA A 182 -10.32 -1.06 32.52
CA ALA A 182 -9.89 -0.25 31.38
C ALA A 182 -9.92 1.26 31.70
N ASN A 183 -10.96 1.75 32.36
CA ASN A 183 -11.06 3.14 32.79
C ASN A 183 -10.01 3.51 33.85
N ALA A 184 -9.73 2.59 34.79
CA ALA A 184 -8.67 2.78 35.78
C ALA A 184 -7.30 2.90 35.11
N PHE A 185 -6.98 1.99 34.17
CA PHE A 185 -5.74 2.06 33.38
C PHE A 185 -5.63 3.41 32.65
N LEU A 186 -6.67 3.84 31.92
CA LEU A 186 -6.68 5.11 31.22
C LEU A 186 -6.46 6.30 32.16
N SER A 187 -7.07 6.26 33.35
CA SER A 187 -6.90 7.29 34.37
C SER A 187 -5.46 7.36 34.87
N GLU A 188 -4.83 6.23 35.19
CA GLU A 188 -3.44 6.19 35.63
C GLU A 188 -2.47 6.61 34.52
N LEU A 189 -2.74 6.19 33.28
CA LEU A 189 -1.99 6.64 32.11
C LEU A 189 -2.04 8.16 31.95
N THR A 190 -3.18 8.81 32.22
CA THR A 190 -3.27 10.28 32.14
C THR A 190 -2.42 11.01 33.19
N ALA A 191 -2.07 10.36 34.30
CA ALA A 191 -1.20 10.96 35.32
C ALA A 191 0.27 11.03 34.89
N MET A 192 0.69 10.20 33.92
CA MET A 192 2.06 10.14 33.40
C MET A 192 2.19 10.60 31.94
N THR A 193 1.15 11.25 31.40
CA THR A 193 1.11 11.70 30.00
C THR A 193 0.39 13.04 29.84
N TYR A 194 0.74 13.78 28.79
CA TYR A 194 -0.01 14.96 28.35
C TYR A 194 -0.92 14.65 27.15
N PRO A 195 -2.00 15.41 26.96
CA PRO A 195 -2.76 15.40 25.72
C PRO A 195 -1.86 15.64 24.52
N PHE A 196 -2.14 14.93 23.42
CA PHE A 196 -1.48 15.18 22.15
C PHE A 196 -2.18 16.34 21.44
N ASP A 197 -1.57 17.53 21.50
CA ASP A 197 -2.09 18.78 20.91
C ASP A 197 -1.31 19.15 19.64
N TYR A 198 -1.51 18.34 18.59
CA TYR A 198 -0.89 18.54 17.27
C TYR A 198 -1.96 18.63 16.19
N PRO A 199 -1.62 19.14 14.99
CA PRO A 199 -2.59 19.31 13.91
C PRO A 199 -3.32 18.01 13.55
N GLU A 200 -4.61 18.15 13.22
CA GLU A 200 -5.39 17.09 12.60
C GLU A 200 -4.74 16.64 11.28
N GLY A 201 -4.79 15.34 10.99
CA GLY A 201 -4.20 14.78 9.77
C GLY A 201 -3.56 13.41 9.96
N TYR A 202 -2.86 12.97 8.92
CA TYR A 202 -2.25 11.64 8.84
C TYR A 202 -0.79 11.65 9.34
N TYR A 203 -0.46 10.68 10.18
CA TYR A 203 0.86 10.50 10.82
C TYR A 203 1.52 9.17 10.43
N GLY A 204 1.07 8.51 9.36
CA GLY A 204 1.56 7.19 8.96
C GLY A 204 0.86 6.06 9.74
N HIS A 205 1.00 6.09 11.06
CA HIS A 205 0.56 5.02 11.96
C HIS A 205 -0.85 5.24 12.54
N PHE A 206 -1.31 6.48 12.51
CA PHE A 206 -2.65 6.88 12.90
C PHE A 206 -3.06 8.16 12.15
N LYS A 207 -4.35 8.46 12.20
CA LYS A 207 -4.92 9.70 11.71
C LYS A 207 -5.70 10.39 12.83
N LEU A 208 -5.43 11.67 13.01
CA LEU A 208 -6.19 12.53 13.91
C LEU A 208 -7.29 13.23 13.11
N GLY A 209 -8.53 13.05 13.56
CA GLY A 209 -9.68 13.75 13.03
C GLY A 209 -10.23 14.78 14.01
N SER A 210 -11.29 15.46 13.58
CA SER A 210 -11.99 16.47 14.38
C SER A 210 -12.49 15.91 15.72
N ASN A 211 -12.51 16.77 16.75
CA ASN A 211 -12.91 16.43 18.12
C ASN A 211 -12.07 15.31 18.77
N ALA A 212 -10.78 15.23 18.42
CA ALA A 212 -9.86 14.22 18.91
C ALA A 212 -10.24 12.77 18.56
N SER A 213 -10.94 12.56 17.42
CA SER A 213 -11.10 11.20 16.89
C SER A 213 -9.76 10.64 16.41
N ILE A 214 -9.53 9.36 16.65
CA ILE A 214 -8.27 8.68 16.34
C ILE A 214 -8.58 7.43 15.54
N ASP A 215 -8.07 7.39 14.30
CA ASP A 215 -8.10 6.20 13.46
C ASP A 215 -6.71 5.57 13.47
N LEU A 216 -6.58 4.39 14.06
CA LEU A 216 -5.30 3.66 14.11
C LEU A 216 -5.14 2.85 12.82
N LEU A 217 -3.90 2.75 12.32
CA LEU A 217 -3.57 1.83 11.23
C LEU A 217 -3.76 0.36 11.66
N GLN A 218 -3.53 0.08 12.94
CA GLN A 218 -3.73 -1.24 13.55
C GLN A 218 -4.75 -1.12 14.71
N PRO A 219 -6.06 -1.06 14.41
CA PRO A 219 -7.09 -1.00 15.44
C PRO A 219 -7.31 -2.37 16.10
N SER A 220 -7.93 -2.37 17.28
CA SER A 220 -8.39 -3.61 17.92
C SER A 220 -9.58 -4.23 17.16
N THR A 221 -9.71 -5.54 17.24
CA THR A 221 -10.87 -6.30 16.76
C THR A 221 -11.87 -6.68 17.86
N ASP A 222 -11.55 -6.36 19.12
CA ASP A 222 -12.40 -6.69 20.27
C ASP A 222 -13.70 -5.87 20.27
N ALA A 223 -14.72 -6.35 20.98
CA ALA A 223 -16.03 -5.71 21.03
C ALA A 223 -15.99 -4.27 21.60
N TYR A 224 -15.09 -4.01 22.54
CA TYR A 224 -14.90 -2.69 23.16
C TYR A 224 -13.44 -2.26 23.01
N SER A 225 -13.23 -1.02 22.57
CA SER A 225 -11.88 -0.47 22.39
C SER A 225 -11.89 1.05 22.59
N THR A 226 -10.85 1.56 23.25
CA THR A 226 -10.57 2.99 23.35
C THR A 226 -9.18 3.28 22.80
N SER A 227 -9.14 3.92 21.63
CA SER A 227 -7.91 4.41 21.00
C SER A 227 -7.41 5.67 21.69
N MET A 228 -6.08 5.86 21.69
CA MET A 228 -5.45 7.02 22.29
C MET A 228 -4.15 7.41 21.57
N VAL A 229 -3.84 8.70 21.62
CA VAL A 229 -2.55 9.28 21.27
C VAL A 229 -2.20 10.29 22.35
N ARG A 230 -1.03 10.16 22.98
CA ARG A 230 -0.60 10.99 24.12
C ARG A 230 0.90 11.25 24.07
N LEU A 231 1.37 12.23 24.84
CA LEU A 231 2.79 12.48 25.03
C LEU A 231 3.24 11.91 26.37
N LEU A 232 4.20 11.00 26.35
CA LEU A 232 4.82 10.47 27.57
C LEU A 232 5.70 11.55 28.22
N THR A 233 5.57 11.68 29.54
CA THR A 233 6.36 12.63 30.35
C THR A 233 7.22 11.94 31.40
N GLY A 234 6.86 10.71 31.78
CA GLY A 234 7.62 9.86 32.69
C GLY A 234 8.62 8.95 31.97
N GLU A 235 9.19 8.03 32.74
CA GLU A 235 10.10 7.02 32.22
C GLU A 235 9.32 5.95 31.45
N ARG A 236 9.88 5.48 30.33
CA ARG A 236 9.32 4.38 29.54
C ARG A 236 9.03 3.15 30.40
N GLN A 237 9.94 2.82 31.30
CA GLN A 237 9.81 1.65 32.17
C GLN A 237 8.58 1.71 33.08
N ASP A 238 8.18 2.90 33.53
CA ASP A 238 6.99 3.04 34.38
C ASP A 238 5.72 2.72 33.59
N LEU A 239 5.67 3.10 32.31
CA LEU A 239 4.57 2.77 31.41
C LEU A 239 4.51 1.27 31.12
N GLU A 240 5.65 0.64 30.83
CA GLU A 240 5.73 -0.81 30.62
C GLU A 240 5.23 -1.59 31.86
N ASN A 241 5.67 -1.18 33.05
CA ASN A 241 5.21 -1.78 34.31
C ASN A 241 3.71 -1.62 34.53
N LEU A 242 3.15 -0.45 34.18
CA LEU A 242 1.71 -0.19 34.26
C LEU A 242 0.92 -1.12 33.32
N ILE A 243 1.37 -1.24 32.06
CA ILE A 243 0.76 -2.14 31.07
C ILE A 243 0.79 -3.59 31.58
N GLU A 244 1.96 -4.07 32.01
CA GLU A 244 2.14 -5.45 32.49
C GLU A 244 1.25 -5.74 33.71
N THR A 245 1.17 -4.80 34.67
CA THR A 245 0.33 -4.96 35.86
C THR A 245 -1.14 -5.19 35.49
N TYR A 246 -1.70 -4.32 34.63
CA TYR A 246 -3.10 -4.42 34.24
C TYR A 246 -3.42 -5.68 33.44
N GLN A 247 -2.54 -6.07 32.50
CA GLN A 247 -2.74 -7.28 31.70
C GLN A 247 -2.64 -8.56 32.54
N ASN A 248 -1.76 -8.59 33.55
CA ASN A 248 -1.60 -9.74 34.43
C ASN A 248 -2.75 -9.86 35.44
N GLU A 249 -3.26 -8.74 35.96
CA GLU A 249 -4.35 -8.74 36.93
C GLU A 249 -5.74 -8.94 36.29
N HIS A 250 -5.91 -8.57 35.02
CA HIS A 250 -7.19 -8.56 34.34
C HIS A 250 -7.15 -9.41 33.06
N THR A 251 -7.36 -10.71 33.20
CA THR A 251 -7.43 -11.63 32.06
C THR A 251 -8.50 -11.19 31.05
N GLY A 252 -8.11 -11.01 29.80
CA GLY A 252 -8.99 -10.55 28.72
C GLY A 252 -8.90 -9.04 28.43
N LEU A 253 -8.20 -8.27 29.26
CA LEU A 253 -7.86 -6.88 28.95
C LEU A 253 -6.62 -6.86 28.05
N GLN A 254 -6.75 -6.26 26.87
CA GLN A 254 -5.66 -6.06 25.93
C GLN A 254 -5.23 -4.60 25.96
N ILE A 255 -3.92 -4.36 26.12
CA ILE A 255 -3.34 -3.03 26.06
C ILE A 255 -2.21 -3.09 25.04
N ARG A 256 -2.30 -2.30 23.98
CA ARG A 256 -1.26 -2.26 22.96
C ARG A 256 -0.91 -0.81 22.69
N LEU A 257 0.28 -0.41 23.11
CA LEU A 257 0.80 0.93 22.93
C LEU A 257 2.12 0.86 22.18
N TRP A 258 2.31 1.73 21.20
CA TRP A 258 3.58 1.95 20.53
C TRP A 258 4.16 3.27 20.99
N ASP A 259 5.49 3.36 21.04
CA ASP A 259 6.20 4.59 21.35
C ASP A 259 6.61 5.37 20.08
N GLY A 260 7.19 6.56 20.25
CA GLY A 260 7.66 7.41 19.15
C GLY A 260 8.76 6.82 18.28
N GLN A 261 9.24 5.61 18.60
CA GLN A 261 10.19 4.83 17.81
C GLN A 261 9.51 3.66 17.08
N GLY A 262 8.19 3.51 17.19
CA GLY A 262 7.41 2.44 16.58
C GLY A 262 7.55 1.10 17.30
N VAL A 263 8.09 1.07 18.52
CA VAL A 263 8.26 -0.14 19.32
C VAL A 263 7.00 -0.36 20.14
N LEU A 264 6.42 -1.56 20.03
CA LEU A 264 5.33 -2.01 20.89
C LEU A 264 5.85 -2.15 22.34
N LEU A 265 5.14 -1.54 23.27
CA LEU A 265 5.35 -1.56 24.72
C LEU A 265 4.64 -2.76 25.36
#